data_AF-A0AAE3RA58-F1
#
_entry.id   AF-A0AAE3RA58-F1
#
_cell.length_a   1.000
_cell.length_b   1.000
_cell.length_c   1.000
_cell.angle_alpha   90.00
_cell.angle_beta   90.00
_cell.angle_gamma   90.00
#
_symmetry.space_group_name_H-M   'P 1'
#
loop_
_entity.id
_entity.type
_entity.pdbx_description
1 polymer ?
#
loop_
_entity_poly.entity_id
_entity_poly.type
_entity_poly.pdbx_seq_one_letter_code
_entity_poly.pdbx_strand_id
1 'polypeptide(L)'
;MRKVNDFLKYGALPKFWLGLSFEEFSAIIGEEKLGKRWYYDTTDKTTYAYFYKGIEFSFLDDKICIINLDVDGRKRFYVETEKGEKRIIFPNTTLYQIIEILNQSSINWRFYPRYCFNHQLTLLTEGNVIIQFGFSDKEKLSYIFKLHKSELSFSPEYGS
;
A
#
# COMPACT_ATOMS: atom_id res chain seq x y z
N MET A 1 -5.50 -14.35 6.04
CA MET A 1 -4.19 -13.80 5.63
C MET A 1 -4.20 -13.70 4.11
N ARG A 2 -3.76 -12.60 3.50
CA ARG A 2 -3.82 -12.39 2.04
C ARG A 2 -2.40 -12.42 1.44
N LYS A 3 -2.20 -13.10 0.31
CA LYS A 3 -0.94 -13.10 -0.45
C LYS A 3 -0.81 -11.76 -1.19
N VAL A 4 0.35 -11.12 -1.14
CA VAL A 4 0.58 -9.79 -1.73
C VAL A 4 1.76 -9.73 -2.71
N ASN A 5 2.27 -10.89 -3.15
CA ASN A 5 3.35 -10.97 -4.15
C ASN A 5 3.05 -10.15 -5.41
N ASP A 6 1.87 -10.34 -6.03
CA ASP A 6 1.52 -9.65 -7.27
C ASP A 6 1.37 -8.14 -7.05
N PHE A 7 0.93 -7.73 -5.86
CA PHE A 7 0.86 -6.32 -5.53
C PHE A 7 2.25 -5.71 -5.48
N LEU A 8 3.17 -6.32 -4.72
CA LEU A 8 4.54 -5.81 -4.61
C LEU A 8 5.30 -5.88 -5.95
N LYS A 9 5.07 -6.94 -6.75
CA LYS A 9 5.80 -7.19 -8.00
C LYS A 9 5.24 -6.45 -9.21
N TYR A 10 3.92 -6.37 -9.34
CA TYR A 10 3.26 -5.78 -10.52
C TYR A 10 2.44 -4.54 -10.18
N GLY A 11 2.27 -4.22 -8.90
CA GLY A 11 1.43 -3.10 -8.47
C GLY A 11 -0.06 -3.38 -8.64
N ALA A 12 -0.46 -4.64 -8.73
CA ALA A 12 -1.85 -5.01 -8.96
C ALA A 12 -2.31 -6.01 -7.89
N LEU A 13 -3.52 -5.81 -7.38
CA LEU A 13 -4.21 -6.88 -6.68
C LEU A 13 -5.09 -7.61 -7.69
N PRO A 14 -5.37 -8.92 -7.49
CA PRO A 14 -6.32 -9.63 -8.34
C PRO A 14 -7.65 -8.87 -8.40
N LYS A 15 -8.08 -8.52 -9.62
CA LYS A 15 -9.29 -7.74 -9.96
C LYS A 15 -9.28 -6.25 -9.58
N PHE A 16 -8.22 -5.73 -8.97
CA PHE A 16 -8.16 -4.32 -8.58
C PHE A 16 -6.85 -3.69 -9.06
N TRP A 17 -6.98 -2.66 -9.89
CA TRP A 17 -5.88 -1.85 -10.39
C TRP A 17 -6.26 -0.37 -10.31
N LEU A 18 -5.25 0.50 -10.44
CA LEU A 18 -5.47 1.93 -10.48
C LEU A 18 -6.23 2.33 -11.76
N GLY A 19 -7.11 3.31 -11.66
CA GLY A 19 -7.98 3.76 -12.74
C GLY A 19 -9.29 2.97 -12.89
N LEU A 20 -9.45 1.83 -12.17
CA LEU A 20 -10.71 1.08 -12.12
C LEU A 20 -11.84 1.98 -11.61
N SER A 21 -12.98 1.98 -12.30
CA SER A 21 -14.12 2.81 -11.91
C SER A 21 -14.80 2.29 -10.63
N PHE A 22 -15.52 3.17 -9.93
CA PHE A 22 -16.33 2.80 -8.77
C PHE A 22 -17.42 1.79 -9.14
N GLU A 23 -18.01 1.89 -10.32
CA GLU A 23 -19.02 0.95 -10.82
C GLU A 23 -18.44 -0.47 -10.99
N GLU A 24 -17.28 -0.59 -11.65
CA GLU A 24 -16.61 -1.89 -11.81
C GLU A 24 -16.17 -2.44 -10.44
N PHE A 25 -15.64 -1.58 -9.57
CA PHE A 25 -15.25 -1.94 -8.21
C PHE A 25 -16.44 -2.46 -7.39
N SER A 26 -17.58 -1.76 -7.43
CA SER A 26 -18.78 -2.16 -6.71
C SER A 26 -19.35 -3.47 -7.26
N ALA A 27 -19.33 -3.66 -8.58
CA ALA A 27 -19.73 -4.92 -9.22
C ALA A 27 -18.84 -6.11 -8.80
N ILE A 28 -17.53 -5.89 -8.63
CA ILE A 28 -16.60 -6.94 -8.18
C ILE A 28 -16.84 -7.33 -6.72
N ILE A 29 -17.14 -6.36 -5.85
CA ILE A 29 -17.27 -6.60 -4.40
C ILE A 29 -18.70 -7.02 -4.02
N GLY A 30 -19.70 -6.49 -4.72
CA GLY A 30 -21.10 -6.45 -4.32
C GLY A 30 -21.36 -5.24 -3.40
N GLU A 31 -22.32 -4.39 -3.77
CA GLU A 31 -22.66 -3.18 -3.02
C GLU A 31 -22.99 -3.47 -1.55
N GLU A 32 -23.61 -4.62 -1.28
CA GLU A 32 -23.99 -5.06 0.07
C GLU A 32 -22.78 -5.34 0.97
N LYS A 33 -21.60 -5.57 0.39
CA LYS A 33 -20.35 -5.79 1.11
C LYS A 33 -19.49 -4.53 1.21
N LEU A 34 -19.86 -3.46 0.51
CA LEU A 34 -19.19 -2.19 0.65
C LEU A 34 -19.55 -1.59 2.01
N GLY A 35 -18.53 -1.30 2.80
CA GLY A 35 -18.72 -0.59 4.06
C GLY A 35 -19.12 0.86 3.83
N LYS A 36 -19.01 1.66 4.88
CA LYS A 36 -19.22 3.11 4.79
C LYS A 36 -18.20 3.74 3.83
N ARG A 37 -18.68 4.67 2.98
CA ARG A 37 -17.83 5.57 2.20
C ARG A 37 -17.23 6.64 3.11
N TRP A 38 -15.90 6.81 3.07
CA TRP A 38 -15.18 7.79 3.87
C TRP A 38 -14.70 8.92 2.97
N TYR A 39 -15.20 10.13 3.20
CA TYR A 39 -14.75 11.31 2.45
C TYR A 39 -13.56 11.94 3.18
N TYR A 40 -12.52 12.31 2.43
CA TYR A 40 -11.36 13.02 2.99
C TYR A 40 -11.69 14.49 3.24
N ASP A 41 -12.57 15.06 2.43
CA ASP A 41 -13.19 16.38 2.62
C ASP A 41 -14.72 16.24 2.62
N THR A 42 -15.40 16.80 3.62
CA THR A 42 -16.86 16.71 3.74
C THR A 42 -17.58 17.67 2.80
N THR A 43 -16.89 18.72 2.34
CA THR A 43 -17.37 19.74 1.42
C THR A 43 -17.08 19.38 -0.03
N ASP A 44 -15.92 18.77 -0.29
CA ASP A 44 -15.53 18.24 -1.60
C ASP A 44 -15.56 16.72 -1.61
N LYS A 45 -16.63 16.17 -2.20
CA LYS A 45 -16.89 14.73 -2.24
C LYS A 45 -16.21 14.01 -3.42
N THR A 46 -15.34 14.69 -4.16
CA THR A 46 -14.60 14.09 -5.29
C THR A 46 -13.60 13.03 -4.85
N THR A 47 -13.07 13.15 -3.63
CA THR A 47 -12.10 12.20 -3.06
C THR A 47 -12.68 11.45 -1.87
N TYR A 48 -12.73 10.11 -1.99
CA TYR A 48 -13.27 9.26 -0.93
C TYR A 48 -12.57 7.89 -0.90
N ALA A 49 -12.83 7.10 0.14
CA ALA A 49 -12.26 5.78 0.30
C ALA A 49 -13.27 4.74 0.77
N TYR A 50 -12.98 3.49 0.42
CA TYR A 50 -13.63 2.30 0.94
C TYR A 50 -12.59 1.36 1.55
N PHE A 51 -12.93 0.78 2.69
CA PHE A 51 -12.11 -0.24 3.36
C PHE A 51 -12.71 -1.62 3.12
N TYR A 52 -11.97 -2.49 2.47
CA TYR A 52 -12.41 -3.85 2.18
C TYR A 52 -11.29 -4.87 2.44
N LYS A 53 -11.54 -5.80 3.37
CA LYS A 53 -10.61 -6.89 3.72
C LYS A 53 -9.18 -6.43 4.07
N GLY A 54 -9.05 -5.28 4.75
CA GLY A 54 -7.76 -4.69 5.14
C GLY A 54 -7.08 -3.90 4.02
N ILE A 55 -7.78 -3.60 2.94
CA ILE A 55 -7.29 -2.75 1.86
C ILE A 55 -8.14 -1.50 1.84
N GLU A 56 -7.49 -0.36 1.83
CA GLU A 56 -8.08 0.93 1.55
C GLU A 56 -7.98 1.20 0.05
N PHE A 57 -9.12 1.46 -0.58
CA PHE A 57 -9.21 1.89 -1.97
C PHE A 57 -9.67 3.34 -1.96
N SER A 58 -8.77 4.26 -2.31
CA SER A 58 -9.10 5.68 -2.46
C SER A 58 -9.47 5.97 -3.91
N PHE A 59 -10.49 6.80 -4.07
CA PHE A 59 -11.07 7.20 -5.34
C PHE A 59 -10.90 8.70 -5.52
N LEU A 60 -10.62 9.10 -6.76
CA LEU A 60 -10.70 10.47 -7.26
C LEU A 60 -11.53 10.41 -8.53
N ASP A 61 -12.56 11.25 -8.64
CA ASP A 61 -13.48 11.27 -9.79
C ASP A 61 -14.01 9.88 -10.15
N ASP A 62 -14.47 9.15 -9.12
CA ASP A 62 -14.99 7.78 -9.21
C ASP A 62 -14.01 6.73 -9.77
N LYS A 63 -12.70 6.99 -9.76
CA LYS A 63 -11.66 6.02 -10.16
C LYS A 63 -10.66 5.75 -9.05
N ILE A 64 -10.22 4.50 -8.90
CA ILE A 64 -9.22 4.13 -7.90
C ILE A 64 -7.91 4.86 -8.19
N CYS A 65 -7.51 5.79 -7.34
CA CYS A 65 -6.26 6.53 -7.45
C CYS A 65 -5.18 6.03 -6.48
N ILE A 66 -5.59 5.33 -5.40
CA ILE A 66 -4.68 4.73 -4.41
C ILE A 66 -5.21 3.36 -3.97
N ILE A 67 -4.30 2.38 -3.89
CA ILE A 67 -4.52 1.10 -3.21
C ILE A 67 -3.53 1.02 -2.06
N ASN A 68 -4.03 1.02 -0.83
CA ASN A 68 -3.22 0.97 0.39
C ASN A 68 -3.52 -0.31 1.18
N LEU A 69 -2.48 -1.04 1.57
CA LEU A 69 -2.61 -2.19 2.46
C LEU A 69 -2.53 -1.69 3.91
N ASP A 70 -3.59 -1.90 4.67
CA ASP A 70 -3.63 -1.54 6.10
C ASP A 70 -2.73 -2.48 6.91
N VAL A 71 -1.49 -2.06 7.07
CA VAL A 71 -0.45 -2.76 7.84
C VAL A 71 -0.56 -2.53 9.34
N ASP A 72 -1.36 -1.55 9.81
CA ASP A 72 -1.47 -1.18 11.22
C ASP A 72 -2.56 -2.01 11.95
N GLY A 73 -3.54 -2.53 11.20
CA GLY A 73 -4.63 -3.34 11.72
C GLY A 73 -4.26 -4.78 12.15
N ARG A 74 -5.21 -5.46 12.81
CA ARG A 74 -5.18 -6.93 13.10
C ARG A 74 -5.12 -7.82 11.84
N LYS A 75 -5.01 -7.23 10.65
CA LYS A 75 -5.01 -7.93 9.37
C LYS A 75 -3.58 -8.31 9.01
N ARG A 76 -3.42 -9.50 8.44
CA ARG A 76 -2.11 -10.09 8.16
C ARG A 76 -1.97 -10.30 6.66
N PHE A 77 -0.94 -9.70 6.08
CA PHE A 77 -0.51 -9.95 4.70
C PHE A 77 0.69 -10.88 4.71
N TYR A 78 0.84 -11.70 3.67
CA TYR A 78 2.03 -12.51 3.52
C TYR A 78 2.58 -12.43 2.11
N VAL A 79 3.88 -12.62 2.03
CA VAL A 79 4.63 -12.83 0.79
C VAL A 79 5.11 -14.26 0.82
N GLU A 80 4.93 -14.95 -0.29
CA GLU A 80 5.48 -16.29 -0.49
C GLU A 80 6.84 -16.17 -1.17
N THR A 81 7.88 -16.72 -0.57
CA THR A 81 9.23 -16.72 -1.15
C THR A 81 9.33 -17.72 -2.29
N GLU A 82 10.43 -17.68 -3.05
CA GLU A 82 10.71 -18.66 -4.12
C GLU A 82 10.77 -20.10 -3.60
N LYS A 83 11.10 -20.29 -2.32
CA LYS A 83 11.11 -21.60 -1.65
C LYS A 83 9.73 -22.05 -1.16
N GLY A 84 8.68 -21.27 -1.40
CA GLY A 84 7.32 -21.53 -0.94
C GLY A 84 7.07 -21.16 0.53
N GLU A 85 8.01 -20.47 1.19
CA GLU A 85 7.85 -20.06 2.59
C GLU A 85 6.93 -18.84 2.68
N LYS A 86 6.02 -18.84 3.65
CA LYS A 86 5.13 -17.70 3.90
C LYS A 86 5.77 -16.76 4.92
N ARG A 87 6.20 -15.59 4.46
CA ARG A 87 6.72 -14.50 5.30
C ARG A 87 5.60 -13.49 5.53
N ILE A 88 5.30 -13.21 6.80
CA ILE A 88 4.17 -12.35 7.17
C ILE A 88 4.67 -10.91 7.36
N ILE A 89 3.93 -9.95 6.83
CA ILE A 89 4.15 -8.52 7.04
C ILE A 89 3.21 -8.04 8.14
N PHE A 90 3.78 -7.34 9.12
CA PHE A 90 3.15 -6.77 10.31
C PHE A 90 3.62 -5.32 10.49
N PRO A 91 2.96 -4.50 11.33
CA PRO A 91 3.38 -3.11 11.50
C PRO A 91 4.81 -2.99 12.04
N ASN A 92 5.23 -3.91 12.92
CA ASN A 92 6.58 -3.97 13.47
C ASN A 92 7.61 -4.69 12.58
N THR A 93 7.25 -5.06 11.34
CA THR A 93 8.23 -5.62 10.41
C THR A 93 9.26 -4.55 10.07
N THR A 94 10.54 -4.85 10.33
CA THR A 94 11.62 -3.88 10.16
C THR A 94 11.99 -3.72 8.69
N LEU A 95 12.73 -2.64 8.37
CA LEU A 95 13.31 -2.43 7.05
C LEU A 95 14.11 -3.65 6.56
N TYR A 96 14.96 -4.21 7.42
CA TYR A 96 15.78 -5.37 7.07
C TYR A 96 14.95 -6.60 6.77
N GLN A 97 13.89 -6.85 7.54
CA GLN A 97 12.97 -7.96 7.29
C GLN A 97 12.23 -7.79 5.96
N ILE A 98 11.79 -6.57 5.62
CA ILE A 98 11.17 -6.33 4.31
C ILE A 98 12.17 -6.53 3.17
N ILE A 99 13.39 -6.02 3.30
CA ILE A 99 14.44 -6.23 2.28
C ILE A 99 14.69 -7.73 2.07
N GLU A 100 14.81 -8.50 3.15
CA GLU A 100 14.96 -9.96 3.09
C GLU A 100 13.78 -10.61 2.35
N ILE A 101 12.54 -10.23 2.70
CA ILE A 101 11.32 -10.76 2.06
C ILE A 101 11.30 -10.45 0.56
N LEU A 102 11.61 -9.22 0.17
CA LEU A 102 11.64 -8.80 -1.24
C LEU A 102 12.70 -9.58 -2.03
N ASN A 103 13.90 -9.71 -1.46
CA ASN A 103 15.00 -10.45 -2.08
C ASN A 103 14.68 -11.95 -2.23
N GLN A 104 14.13 -12.59 -1.19
CA GLN A 104 13.73 -14.00 -1.21
C GLN A 104 12.56 -14.30 -2.14
N SER A 105 11.86 -13.26 -2.61
CA SER A 105 10.70 -13.36 -3.50
C SER A 105 11.00 -12.85 -4.92
N SER A 106 12.26 -12.55 -5.23
CA SER A 106 12.71 -11.97 -6.49
C SER A 106 11.85 -10.77 -6.92
N ILE A 107 11.69 -9.83 -6.00
CA ILE A 107 11.03 -8.55 -6.22
C ILE A 107 12.11 -7.47 -6.18
N ASN A 108 12.34 -6.82 -7.32
CA ASN A 108 13.30 -5.73 -7.38
C ASN A 108 12.79 -4.52 -6.61
N TRP A 109 13.70 -3.81 -5.94
CA TRP A 109 13.40 -2.62 -5.17
C TRP A 109 14.58 -1.63 -5.21
N ARG A 110 14.27 -0.37 -4.90
CA ARG A 110 15.27 0.68 -4.69
C ARG A 110 14.81 1.63 -3.60
N PHE A 111 15.75 2.36 -3.01
CA PHE A 111 15.38 3.53 -2.21
C PHE A 111 14.66 4.54 -3.09
N TYR A 112 13.68 5.23 -2.51
CA TYR A 112 12.95 6.30 -3.16
C TYR A 112 13.19 7.63 -2.42
N PRO A 113 14.26 8.37 -2.79
CA PRO A 113 14.73 9.52 -2.02
C PRO A 113 13.68 10.62 -1.81
N ARG A 114 12.73 10.73 -2.74
CA ARG A 114 11.65 11.74 -2.71
C ARG A 114 10.87 11.74 -1.40
N TYR A 115 10.68 10.57 -0.79
CA TYR A 115 9.94 10.41 0.47
C TYR A 115 10.85 9.87 1.58
N CYS A 116 12.12 10.25 1.57
CA CYS A 116 13.05 10.02 2.66
C CYS A 116 13.35 11.37 3.33
N PHE A 117 12.83 11.56 4.55
CA PHE A 117 13.02 12.80 5.31
C PHE A 117 12.95 12.53 6.81
N ASN A 118 13.79 13.22 7.60
CA ASN A 118 13.93 13.00 9.04
C ASN A 118 14.08 11.51 9.39
N HIS A 119 13.16 10.98 10.20
CA HIS A 119 13.11 9.61 10.65
C HIS A 119 12.26 8.72 9.73
N GLN A 120 12.21 9.02 8.43
CA GLN A 120 11.45 8.24 7.44
C GLN A 120 12.31 7.78 6.29
N LEU A 121 12.09 6.53 5.89
CA LEU A 121 12.72 5.92 4.73
C LEU A 121 11.67 5.27 3.85
N THR A 122 11.86 5.36 2.55
CA THR A 122 10.92 4.82 1.58
C THR A 122 11.62 3.89 0.58
N LEU A 123 11.03 2.72 0.36
CA LEU A 123 11.35 1.80 -0.72
C LEU A 123 10.32 1.91 -1.84
N LEU A 124 10.77 1.73 -3.07
CA LEU A 124 9.93 1.58 -4.26
C LEU A 124 10.24 0.24 -4.91
N THR A 125 9.23 -0.60 -5.11
CA THR A 125 9.36 -1.87 -5.83
C THR A 125 9.24 -1.67 -7.35
N GLU A 126 9.61 -2.68 -8.13
CA GLU A 126 9.38 -2.72 -9.58
C GLU A 126 7.90 -2.62 -9.98
N GLY A 127 6.98 -3.05 -9.12
CA GLY A 127 5.54 -2.83 -9.26
C GLY A 127 5.08 -1.39 -9.01
N ASN A 128 6.00 -0.47 -8.78
CA ASN A 128 5.75 0.90 -8.31
C ASN A 128 4.97 0.95 -6.99
N VAL A 129 5.20 -0.02 -6.10
CA VAL A 129 4.64 0.01 -4.75
C VAL A 129 5.61 0.70 -3.81
N ILE A 130 5.07 1.63 -3.04
CA ILE A 130 5.78 2.43 -2.04
C ILE A 130 5.61 1.78 -0.68
N ILE A 131 6.73 1.47 -0.03
CA ILE A 131 6.79 0.96 1.34
C ILE A 131 7.51 2.00 2.20
N GLN A 132 6.81 2.57 3.18
CA GLN A 132 7.34 3.63 4.04
C GLN A 132 7.57 3.13 5.45
N PHE A 133 8.74 3.48 5.97
CA PHE A 133 9.22 3.12 7.29
C PHE A 133 9.43 4.36 8.12
N GLY A 134 9.01 4.30 9.38
CA GLY A 134 9.34 5.29 10.41
C GLY A 134 10.41 4.71 11.32
N PHE A 135 11.28 5.57 11.84
CA PHE A 135 12.22 5.24 12.91
C PHE A 135 11.72 5.87 14.21
N SER A 136 11.66 5.06 15.27
CA SER A 136 11.36 5.54 16.62
C SER A 136 12.63 5.55 17.46
N ASP A 137 13.01 6.72 17.95
CA ASP A 137 14.17 6.88 18.84
C ASP A 137 14.01 6.08 20.15
N LYS A 138 12.76 5.88 20.59
CA LYS A 138 12.45 5.13 21.82
C LYS A 138 12.73 3.64 21.67
N GLU A 139 12.45 3.08 20.50
CA GLU A 139 12.57 1.64 20.26
C GLU A 139 13.82 1.27 19.46
N LYS A 140 14.52 2.25 18.88
CA LYS A 140 15.65 2.05 17.94
C LYS A 140 15.30 1.08 16.80
N LEU A 141 14.03 1.00 16.43
CA LEU A 141 13.50 0.08 15.43
C LEU A 141 12.82 0.87 14.31
N SER A 142 12.89 0.30 13.11
CA SER A 142 12.05 0.73 11.99
C SER A 142 10.75 -0.06 12.02
N TYR A 143 9.65 0.61 11.69
CA TYR A 143 8.32 0.01 11.56
C TYR A 143 7.68 0.47 10.25
N ILE A 144 6.84 -0.36 9.65
CA ILE A 144 6.10 0.00 8.43
C ILE A 144 4.84 0.71 8.84
N PHE A 145 4.63 1.91 8.33
CA PHE A 145 3.38 2.63 8.53
C PHE A 145 2.57 2.81 7.25
N LYS A 146 3.17 2.57 6.08
CA LYS A 146 2.44 2.66 4.80
C LYS A 146 2.97 1.68 3.76
N LEU A 147 2.05 1.02 3.05
CA LEU A 147 2.35 0.10 1.96
C LEU A 147 1.28 0.31 0.88
N HIS A 148 1.61 1.06 -0.17
CA HIS A 148 0.59 1.51 -1.13
C HIS A 148 1.12 1.69 -2.55
N LYS A 149 0.21 1.72 -3.50
CA LYS A 149 0.43 2.17 -4.87
C LYS A 149 -0.51 3.33 -5.15
N SER A 150 -0.04 4.34 -5.85
CA SER A 150 -0.85 5.49 -6.27
C SER A 150 -0.54 5.89 -7.72
N GLU A 151 -1.53 6.45 -8.42
CA GLU A 151 -1.30 7.03 -9.76
C GLU A 151 -0.47 8.31 -9.68
N LEU A 152 -0.48 8.94 -8.50
CA LEU A 152 0.21 10.19 -8.25
C LEU A 152 1.72 9.93 -8.14
N SER A 153 2.42 10.16 -9.26
CA SER A 153 3.57 11.05 -9.20
C SER A 153 3.09 12.39 -8.61
N PHE A 154 3.02 12.46 -7.28
CA PHE A 154 2.89 13.72 -6.55
C PHE A 154 4.14 14.54 -6.87
N SER A 155 4.19 15.26 -8.01
CA SER A 155 5.02 16.46 -8.14
C SER A 155 4.66 17.36 -6.96
N PRO A 156 5.53 17.53 -5.95
CA PRO A 156 5.42 18.74 -5.18
C PRO A 156 5.96 19.82 -6.10
N GLU A 157 5.14 20.32 -7.01
CA GLU A 157 5.30 21.70 -7.45
C GLU A 157 4.82 22.58 -6.29
N TYR A 158 5.52 22.52 -5.17
CA TYR A 158 5.44 23.46 -4.08
C TYR A 158 6.77 23.44 -3.30
N GLY A 159 7.57 24.49 -3.54
CA GLY A 159 8.54 25.00 -2.57
C GLY A 159 10.01 24.77 -2.91
N SER A 160 10.52 25.51 -3.90
CA SER A 160 11.88 26.08 -3.87
C SER A 160 12.02 27.08 -2.72
#